data_AF-A0A6B3VY35-F1
#
_entry.id   AF-A0A6B3VY35-F1
#
_cell.length_a   1.000
_cell.length_b   1.000
_cell.length_c   1.000
_cell.angle_alpha   90.00
_cell.angle_beta   90.00
_cell.angle_gamma   90.00
#
_symmetry.space_group_name_H-M   'P 1'
#
loop_
_entity.id
_entity.type
_entity.pdbx_description
1 polymer ?
#
loop_
_entity_poly.entity_id
_entity_poly.type
_entity_poly.pdbx_seq_one_letter_code
_entity_poly.pdbx_strand_id
1 'polypeptide(L)'
;MRKKAVIICMLFISSLLLIGCGNKVTYVKGFPTKDSPALSEFLGGEMASSSYNLLYDVNGMYVYTGINLNEDDREIMFHFHDGDDLKTFYEPLFYTKDVEKTFNNLWGNDEFTDKIEQQIANKDEFNLPTLKLEEKNQLYVKTRQKETILDLPELMEKFKLKPDDELVFNLYNVNADHFIVYLKNLNQEEKLNKSIALFIKQDLSRIVPTSTDPEAFNKTLASGELDEFHDLFSNVKSDHRFEKTFIYRFVYDRKDKQLKEIGEEDYLSEDGKYVYLNGAKGKLEDGIQRIQKIENYLAGNDTYEAEFKISFKKIAKEAGIKSAAGVGIAKIVYFNKDYIILGLHYHAPIVGDAGSTNVIIDLQGDKKNPTAYVVDLDWF
;
A
#
# COMPACT_ATOMS: atom_id res chain seq x y z
N MET A 1 -35.76 30.40 -42.99
CA MET A 1 -36.16 29.60 -41.79
C MET A 1 -35.58 28.18 -41.79
N ARG A 2 -35.64 27.40 -42.88
CA ARG A 2 -35.13 26.01 -42.94
C ARG A 2 -33.65 25.82 -42.51
N LYS A 3 -32.74 26.73 -42.87
CA LYS A 3 -31.30 26.63 -42.50
C LYS A 3 -31.03 26.78 -41.00
N LYS A 4 -31.82 27.60 -40.27
CA LYS A 4 -31.65 27.79 -38.82
C LYS A 4 -32.14 26.58 -38.02
N ALA A 5 -33.21 25.91 -38.48
CA ALA A 5 -33.74 24.71 -37.86
C ALA A 5 -32.77 23.51 -37.97
N VAL A 6 -32.06 23.38 -39.09
CA VAL A 6 -31.07 22.30 -39.31
C VAL A 6 -29.85 22.46 -38.40
N ILE A 7 -29.37 23.70 -38.21
CA ILE A 7 -28.23 23.99 -37.31
C ILE A 7 -28.61 23.70 -35.85
N ILE A 8 -29.82 24.08 -35.43
CA ILE A 8 -30.31 23.78 -34.07
C ILE A 8 -30.48 22.27 -33.86
N CYS A 9 -31.02 21.53 -34.85
CA CYS A 9 -31.11 20.07 -34.76
C CYS A 9 -29.74 19.39 -34.73
N MET A 10 -28.75 19.85 -35.50
CA MET A 10 -27.38 19.31 -35.43
C MET A 10 -26.74 19.60 -34.07
N LEU A 11 -26.91 20.80 -33.52
CA LEU A 11 -26.44 21.15 -32.18
C LEU A 11 -27.10 20.30 -31.09
N PHE A 12 -28.40 20.04 -31.22
CA PHE A 12 -29.17 19.20 -30.29
C PHE A 12 -28.78 17.71 -30.39
N ILE A 13 -28.50 17.21 -31.59
CA ILE A 13 -28.02 15.84 -31.83
C ILE A 13 -26.56 15.71 -31.35
N SER A 14 -25.71 16.71 -31.55
CA SER A 14 -24.35 16.71 -30.97
C SER A 14 -24.36 16.83 -29.45
N SER A 15 -25.33 17.52 -28.84
CA SER A 15 -25.49 17.55 -27.38
C SER A 15 -26.13 16.27 -26.84
N LEU A 16 -26.94 15.56 -27.62
CA LEU A 16 -27.47 14.23 -27.30
C LEU A 16 -26.41 13.13 -27.44
N LEU A 17 -25.46 13.26 -28.39
CA LEU A 17 -24.30 12.37 -28.54
C LEU A 17 -23.22 12.62 -27.46
N LEU A 18 -23.24 13.78 -26.80
CA LEU A 18 -22.43 14.09 -25.60
C LEU A 18 -23.04 13.56 -24.30
N ILE A 19 -24.28 13.03 -24.33
CA ILE A 19 -24.76 12.13 -23.28
C ILE A 19 -24.13 10.77 -23.56
N GLY A 20 -22.83 10.68 -23.29
CA GLY A 20 -22.05 9.47 -23.51
C GLY A 20 -22.75 8.28 -22.88
N CYS A 21 -22.69 7.14 -23.58
CA CYS A 21 -22.75 5.83 -22.95
C CYS A 21 -21.66 5.80 -21.88
N GLY A 22 -21.98 6.31 -20.70
CA GLY A 22 -21.02 6.49 -19.63
C GLY A 22 -20.59 5.14 -19.10
N ASN A 23 -19.28 4.95 -19.01
CA ASN A 23 -18.62 3.94 -18.20
C ASN A 23 -19.30 3.88 -16.81
N LYS A 24 -20.12 2.86 -16.59
CA LYS A 24 -21.08 2.76 -15.48
C LYS A 24 -20.61 1.69 -14.51
N VAL A 25 -20.28 2.14 -13.31
CA VAL A 25 -20.05 1.25 -12.16
C VAL A 25 -21.36 0.57 -11.75
N THR A 26 -21.31 -0.75 -11.57
CA THR A 26 -22.40 -1.55 -11.01
C THR A 26 -22.21 -1.65 -9.50
N TYR A 27 -23.17 -1.19 -8.71
CA TYR A 27 -23.10 -1.25 -7.25
C TYR A 27 -23.84 -2.49 -6.75
N VAL A 28 -23.19 -3.27 -5.90
CA VAL A 28 -23.73 -4.50 -5.31
C VAL A 28 -23.52 -4.43 -3.81
N LYS A 29 -24.58 -4.58 -3.02
CA LYS A 29 -24.44 -4.73 -1.57
C LYS A 29 -23.80 -6.08 -1.21
N GLY A 30 -22.84 -6.06 -0.29
CA GLY A 30 -22.17 -7.24 0.25
C GLY A 30 -20.74 -7.40 -0.24
N PHE A 31 -20.18 -8.59 0.00
CA PHE A 31 -18.80 -8.94 -0.35
C PHE A 31 -18.71 -9.53 -1.78
N PRO A 32 -17.52 -9.55 -2.42
CA PRO A 32 -17.29 -10.36 -3.61
C PRO A 32 -17.76 -11.80 -3.42
N THR A 33 -18.22 -12.46 -4.49
CA THR A 33 -18.79 -13.82 -4.40
C THR A 33 -17.79 -14.93 -4.73
N LYS A 34 -16.57 -14.54 -5.11
CA LYS A 34 -15.49 -15.45 -5.48
C LYS A 34 -14.18 -14.88 -4.99
N ASP A 35 -13.27 -15.80 -4.77
CA ASP A 35 -11.89 -15.51 -4.45
C ASP A 35 -11.12 -14.93 -5.64
N SER A 36 -10.08 -14.16 -5.34
CA SER A 36 -9.09 -13.67 -6.30
C SER A 36 -7.76 -13.37 -5.60
N PRO A 37 -6.62 -13.47 -6.30
CA PRO A 37 -5.31 -13.17 -5.70
C PRO A 37 -5.24 -11.78 -5.03
N ALA A 38 -5.83 -10.76 -5.65
CA ALA A 38 -5.88 -9.40 -5.09
C ALA A 38 -6.71 -9.31 -3.80
N LEU A 39 -7.73 -10.16 -3.65
CA LEU A 39 -8.52 -10.23 -2.43
C LEU A 39 -7.72 -10.90 -1.31
N SER A 40 -7.01 -11.99 -1.61
CA SER A 40 -6.14 -12.67 -0.65
C SER A 40 -5.00 -11.74 -0.18
N GLU A 41 -4.36 -11.04 -1.13
CA GLU A 41 -3.32 -10.05 -0.85
C GLU A 41 -3.82 -8.95 0.10
N PHE A 42 -5.00 -8.42 -0.18
CA PHE A 42 -5.65 -7.42 0.65
C PHE A 42 -6.00 -7.93 2.06
N LEU A 43 -6.66 -9.08 2.16
CA LEU A 43 -7.14 -9.62 3.44
C LEU A 43 -6.01 -10.14 4.33
N GLY A 44 -4.98 -10.74 3.74
CA GLY A 44 -3.84 -11.31 4.45
C GLY A 44 -2.72 -10.31 4.73
N GLY A 45 -2.50 -9.34 3.83
CA GLY A 45 -1.61 -8.21 4.05
C GLY A 45 -2.35 -7.10 4.76
N GLU A 46 -2.83 -6.11 4.02
CA GLU A 46 -3.30 -4.82 4.53
C GLU A 46 -4.34 -4.86 5.66
N MET A 47 -5.27 -5.81 5.67
CA MET A 47 -6.30 -5.89 6.72
C MET A 47 -5.79 -6.52 8.02
N ALA A 48 -4.97 -7.57 7.93
CA ALA A 48 -4.39 -8.21 9.10
C ALA A 48 -3.21 -7.41 9.67
N SER A 49 -2.66 -6.45 8.91
CA SER A 49 -1.28 -5.98 9.09
C SER A 49 -1.04 -4.48 9.11
N SER A 50 -1.92 -3.64 9.67
CA SER A 50 -1.53 -2.24 9.92
C SER A 50 -0.26 -2.10 10.78
N SER A 51 0.17 -3.19 11.44
CA SER A 51 1.40 -3.32 12.21
C SER A 51 2.45 -4.28 11.60
N TYR A 52 2.25 -4.83 10.39
CA TYR A 52 3.26 -5.68 9.74
C TYR A 52 3.62 -5.23 8.33
N ASN A 53 4.84 -5.55 7.92
CA ASN A 53 5.35 -5.35 6.57
C ASN A 53 5.61 -6.71 5.91
N LEU A 54 5.06 -6.93 4.72
CA LEU A 54 5.32 -8.14 3.93
C LEU A 54 6.78 -8.12 3.45
N LEU A 55 7.53 -9.17 3.77
CA LEU A 55 8.91 -9.33 3.32
C LEU A 55 8.97 -10.02 1.97
N TYR A 56 8.32 -11.19 1.85
CA TYR A 56 8.26 -11.95 0.61
C TYR A 56 7.18 -13.04 0.65
N ASP A 57 6.84 -13.55 -0.53
CA ASP A 57 6.07 -14.78 -0.75
C ASP A 57 7.00 -15.86 -1.36
N VAL A 58 7.02 -17.03 -0.74
CA VAL A 58 7.66 -18.23 -1.29
C VAL A 58 6.67 -19.40 -1.24
N ASN A 59 6.24 -19.84 -2.43
CA ASN A 59 5.36 -21.00 -2.61
C ASN A 59 4.01 -20.88 -1.88
N GLY A 60 3.43 -19.68 -1.80
CA GLY A 60 2.15 -19.44 -1.11
C GLY A 60 2.29 -19.28 0.40
N MET A 61 3.53 -19.23 0.92
CA MET A 61 3.82 -18.87 2.29
C MET A 61 4.24 -17.40 2.34
N TYR A 62 3.46 -16.60 3.06
CA TYR A 62 3.65 -15.17 3.18
C TYR A 62 4.39 -14.87 4.49
N VAL A 63 5.53 -14.21 4.40
CA VAL A 63 6.39 -13.90 5.55
C VAL A 63 6.39 -12.41 5.83
N TYR A 64 6.14 -12.06 7.09
CA TYR A 64 5.96 -10.68 7.56
C TYR A 64 6.92 -10.35 8.70
N THR A 65 7.16 -9.05 8.86
CA THR A 65 7.84 -8.48 10.02
C THR A 65 6.90 -7.52 10.75
N GLY A 66 6.96 -7.54 12.08
CA GLY A 66 6.40 -6.47 12.92
C GLY A 66 7.02 -5.13 12.60
N ILE A 67 6.20 -4.08 12.65
CA ILE A 67 6.64 -2.70 12.58
C ILE A 67 6.76 -2.20 14.02
N ASN A 68 7.98 -1.88 14.41
CA ASN A 68 8.26 -1.16 15.65
C ASN A 68 7.75 0.27 15.48
N LEU A 69 6.97 0.75 16.45
CA LEU A 69 6.30 2.05 16.40
C LEU A 69 6.87 3.04 17.41
N ASN A 70 7.49 2.53 18.48
CA ASN A 70 8.02 3.32 19.58
C ASN A 70 9.39 2.78 20.06
N GLU A 71 10.03 3.49 20.99
CA GLU A 71 11.37 3.16 21.51
C GLU A 71 11.45 1.91 22.42
N ASP A 72 10.30 1.45 22.93
CA ASP A 72 10.23 0.22 23.74
C ASP A 72 10.28 -1.03 22.85
N ASP A 73 9.91 -0.90 21.58
CA ASP A 73 9.96 -1.95 20.56
C ASP A 73 11.42 -2.18 20.11
N ARG A 74 12.15 -2.98 20.90
CA ARG A 74 13.60 -3.17 20.75
C ARG A 74 14.02 -4.38 19.93
N GLU A 75 13.11 -5.23 19.49
CA GLU A 75 13.43 -6.40 18.66
C GLU A 75 12.43 -6.53 17.51
N ILE A 76 12.88 -7.04 16.37
CA ILE A 76 12.01 -7.35 15.23
C ILE A 76 11.35 -8.71 15.41
N MET A 77 10.02 -8.73 15.37
CA MET A 77 9.21 -9.95 15.39
C MET A 77 8.86 -10.40 13.97
N PHE A 78 8.76 -11.72 13.77
CA PHE A 78 8.47 -12.31 12.46
C PHE A 78 7.33 -13.31 12.54
N HIS A 79 6.48 -13.25 11.53
CA HIS A 79 5.26 -14.04 11.45
C HIS A 79 5.10 -14.56 10.02
N PHE A 80 4.38 -15.65 9.86
CA PHE A 80 4.00 -16.16 8.55
C PHE A 80 2.61 -16.75 8.56
N HIS A 81 2.02 -16.89 7.38
CA HIS A 81 0.85 -17.72 7.18
C HIS A 81 0.90 -18.42 5.82
N ASP A 82 0.18 -19.52 5.72
CA ASP A 82 -0.06 -20.23 4.46
C ASP A 82 -1.27 -19.62 3.72
N GLY A 83 -1.15 -19.46 2.41
CA GLY A 83 -2.17 -18.84 1.57
C GLY A 83 -3.46 -19.66 1.44
N ASP A 84 -3.38 -20.99 1.44
CA ASP A 84 -4.56 -21.85 1.39
C ASP A 84 -5.30 -21.84 2.74
N ASP A 85 -4.56 -21.76 3.85
CA ASP A 85 -5.14 -21.56 5.18
C ASP A 85 -5.83 -20.19 5.29
N LEU A 86 -5.17 -19.11 4.83
CA LEU A 86 -5.78 -17.77 4.77
C LEU A 86 -7.08 -17.78 3.95
N LYS A 87 -7.07 -18.45 2.79
CA LYS A 87 -8.26 -18.55 1.94
C LYS A 87 -9.39 -19.30 2.63
N THR A 88 -9.09 -20.41 3.29
CA THR A 88 -10.06 -21.18 4.06
C THR A 88 -10.64 -20.36 5.20
N PHE A 89 -9.82 -19.53 5.84
CA PHE A 89 -10.21 -18.65 6.93
C PHE A 89 -11.26 -17.62 6.52
N TYR A 90 -11.10 -16.94 5.39
CA TYR A 90 -12.03 -15.90 4.95
C TYR A 90 -13.17 -16.39 4.05
N GLU A 91 -13.13 -17.66 3.60
CA GLU A 91 -14.18 -18.26 2.77
C GLU A 91 -15.62 -18.03 3.28
N PRO A 92 -15.92 -18.06 4.60
CA PRO A 92 -17.26 -17.79 5.11
C PRO A 92 -17.87 -16.44 4.67
N LEU A 93 -17.05 -15.44 4.33
CA LEU A 93 -17.50 -14.13 3.85
C LEU A 93 -18.24 -14.20 2.51
N PHE A 94 -17.96 -15.21 1.68
CA PHE A 94 -18.58 -15.35 0.35
C PHE A 94 -20.04 -15.76 0.38
N TYR A 95 -20.48 -16.40 1.47
CA TYR A 95 -21.78 -17.06 1.54
C TYR A 95 -22.66 -16.54 2.68
N THR A 96 -22.09 -15.76 3.60
CA THR A 96 -22.84 -15.17 4.71
C THR A 96 -23.83 -14.10 4.25
N LYS A 97 -24.93 -13.95 5.00
CA LYS A 97 -25.87 -12.84 4.83
C LYS A 97 -25.45 -11.59 5.60
N ASP A 98 -24.61 -11.76 6.62
CA ASP A 98 -24.18 -10.71 7.54
C ASP A 98 -22.64 -10.65 7.51
N VAL A 99 -22.14 -9.93 6.49
CA VAL A 99 -20.70 -9.85 6.19
C VAL A 99 -19.96 -9.16 7.32
N GLU A 100 -20.47 -8.04 7.82
CA GLU A 100 -19.88 -7.25 8.90
C GLU A 100 -19.66 -8.12 10.15
N LYS A 101 -20.71 -8.81 10.63
CA LYS A 101 -20.59 -9.68 11.79
C LYS A 101 -19.62 -10.84 11.56
N THR A 102 -19.66 -11.43 10.36
CA THR A 102 -18.77 -12.56 10.03
C THR A 102 -17.32 -12.11 9.98
N PHE A 103 -17.07 -10.95 9.38
CA PHE A 103 -15.77 -10.30 9.32
C PHE A 103 -15.23 -9.99 10.72
N ASN A 104 -16.04 -9.34 11.56
CA ASN A 104 -15.67 -9.01 12.94
C ASN A 104 -15.39 -10.26 13.79
N ASN A 105 -16.07 -11.38 13.54
CA ASN A 105 -15.77 -12.62 14.24
C ASN A 105 -14.41 -13.22 13.86
N LEU A 106 -14.03 -13.10 12.58
CA LEU A 106 -12.77 -13.60 12.05
C LEU A 106 -11.60 -12.72 12.51
N TRP A 107 -11.66 -11.40 12.31
CA TRP A 107 -10.53 -10.51 12.61
C TRP A 107 -10.58 -9.85 14.00
N GLY A 108 -11.74 -9.75 14.65
CA GLY A 108 -11.92 -8.99 15.89
C GLY A 108 -11.78 -9.80 17.20
N ASN A 109 -11.65 -11.12 17.14
CA ASN A 109 -11.57 -12.00 18.33
C ASN A 109 -10.24 -12.77 18.41
N ASP A 110 -9.14 -12.18 17.91
CA ASP A 110 -7.82 -12.82 17.80
C ASP A 110 -7.79 -14.14 16.99
N GLU A 111 -8.90 -14.56 16.36
CA GLU A 111 -8.96 -15.83 15.63
C GLU A 111 -7.94 -15.91 14.49
N PHE A 112 -7.68 -14.79 13.82
CA PHE A 112 -6.64 -14.70 12.80
C PHE A 112 -5.27 -15.03 13.40
N THR A 113 -4.91 -14.38 14.50
CA THR A 113 -3.63 -14.58 15.19
C THR A 113 -3.52 -15.99 15.79
N ASP A 114 -4.61 -16.54 16.32
CA ASP A 114 -4.62 -17.88 16.93
C ASP A 114 -4.61 -19.03 15.91
N LYS A 115 -5.23 -18.85 14.73
CA LYS A 115 -5.45 -19.93 13.75
C LYS A 115 -4.59 -19.86 12.51
N ILE A 116 -4.18 -18.66 12.09
CA ILE A 116 -3.55 -18.42 10.79
C ILE A 116 -2.14 -17.89 10.95
N GLU A 117 -1.97 -16.87 11.79
CA GLU A 117 -0.67 -16.25 12.02
C GLU A 117 0.23 -17.13 12.89
N GLN A 118 1.39 -17.50 12.35
CA GLN A 118 2.34 -18.34 13.06
C GLN A 118 3.64 -17.57 13.29
N GLN A 119 4.17 -17.63 14.51
CA GLN A 119 5.49 -17.07 14.81
C GLN A 119 6.60 -17.92 14.17
N ILE A 120 7.61 -17.24 13.62
CA ILE A 120 8.79 -17.93 13.08
C ILE A 120 9.76 -18.27 14.23
N ALA A 121 9.79 -19.54 14.61
CA ALA A 121 10.71 -20.04 15.64
C ALA A 121 12.18 -20.12 15.14
N ASN A 122 12.39 -20.56 13.89
CA ASN A 122 13.71 -20.71 13.31
C ASN A 122 13.96 -19.71 12.17
N LYS A 123 14.50 -18.54 12.52
CA LYS A 123 14.82 -17.44 11.59
C LYS A 123 15.80 -17.86 10.47
N ASP A 124 16.68 -18.84 10.72
CA ASP A 124 17.69 -19.29 9.76
C ASP A 124 17.10 -20.04 8.56
N GLU A 125 15.97 -20.74 8.73
CA GLU A 125 15.26 -21.42 7.64
C GLU A 125 14.70 -20.44 6.60
N PHE A 126 14.46 -19.21 7.04
CA PHE A 126 13.84 -18.13 6.27
C PHE A 126 14.84 -17.04 5.86
N ASN A 127 16.14 -17.24 6.11
CA ASN A 127 17.19 -16.23 5.92
C ASN A 127 16.88 -14.89 6.63
N LEU A 128 16.17 -14.92 7.76
CA LEU A 128 15.78 -13.72 8.48
C LEU A 128 16.87 -13.33 9.49
N PRO A 129 17.27 -12.04 9.54
CA PRO A 129 18.20 -11.59 10.56
C PRO A 129 17.51 -11.49 11.93
N THR A 130 18.26 -11.68 13.00
CA THR A 130 17.90 -11.19 14.33
C THR A 130 18.42 -9.77 14.48
N LEU A 131 17.52 -8.83 14.73
CA LEU A 131 17.81 -7.42 14.87
C LEU A 131 17.28 -6.93 16.21
N LYS A 132 18.15 -6.35 17.03
CA LYS A 132 17.80 -5.84 18.35
C LYS A 132 18.49 -4.50 18.62
N LEU A 133 17.72 -3.48 18.98
CA LEU A 133 18.26 -2.20 19.42
C LEU A 133 18.52 -2.23 20.93
N GLU A 134 19.79 -2.15 21.29
CA GLU A 134 20.25 -2.09 22.67
C GLU A 134 20.42 -0.64 23.13
N GLU A 135 20.74 -0.45 24.40
CA GLU A 135 20.95 0.88 24.98
C GLU A 135 22.01 1.69 24.21
N LYS A 136 21.87 3.02 24.24
CA LYS A 136 22.77 3.95 23.54
C LYS A 136 22.82 3.71 22.02
N ASN A 137 21.68 3.36 21.45
CA ASN A 137 21.50 3.17 20.01
C ASN A 137 22.50 2.16 19.40
N GLN A 138 22.80 1.07 20.12
CA GLN A 138 23.63 -0.01 19.60
C GLN A 138 22.73 -1.05 18.91
N LEU A 139 22.87 -1.24 17.60
CA LEU A 139 22.06 -2.21 16.87
C LEU A 139 22.79 -3.55 16.79
N TYR A 140 22.34 -4.53 17.58
CA TYR A 140 22.76 -5.91 17.45
C TYR A 140 22.16 -6.54 16.19
N VAL A 141 23.03 -7.13 15.37
CA VAL A 141 22.67 -7.78 14.11
C VAL A 141 23.28 -9.17 14.09
N LYS A 142 22.43 -10.20 13.99
CA LYS A 142 22.85 -11.59 13.80
C LYS A 142 22.15 -12.19 12.60
N THR A 143 22.93 -12.77 11.71
CA THR A 143 22.46 -13.58 10.58
C THR A 143 22.85 -15.02 10.81
N ARG A 144 22.44 -15.92 9.90
CA ARG A 144 22.92 -17.30 9.88
C ARG A 144 24.44 -17.43 9.79
N GLN A 145 25.10 -16.42 9.23
CA GLN A 145 26.53 -16.48 8.86
C GLN A 145 27.42 -15.80 9.90
N LYS A 146 26.95 -14.70 10.50
CA LYS A 146 27.77 -13.83 11.36
C LYS A 146 26.91 -13.00 12.31
N GLU A 147 27.54 -12.50 13.37
CA GLU A 147 26.96 -11.50 14.26
C GLU A 147 27.87 -10.28 14.41
N THR A 148 27.27 -9.12 14.68
CA THR A 148 27.96 -7.86 14.93
C THR A 148 27.09 -6.89 15.73
N ILE A 149 27.69 -5.81 16.22
CA ILE A 149 26.99 -4.68 16.84
C ILE A 149 27.36 -3.44 16.03
N LEU A 150 26.35 -2.71 15.56
CA LEU A 150 26.53 -1.47 14.83
C LEU A 150 26.36 -0.28 15.77
N ASP A 151 27.37 0.58 15.81
CA ASP A 151 27.35 1.84 16.56
C ASP A 151 26.57 2.90 15.76
N LEU A 152 25.24 2.97 15.97
CA LEU A 152 24.40 3.92 15.25
C LEU A 152 24.73 5.39 15.58
N PRO A 153 25.14 5.78 16.80
CA PRO A 153 25.62 7.13 17.10
C PRO A 153 26.63 7.69 16.08
N GLU A 154 27.69 6.94 15.76
CA GLU A 154 28.70 7.38 14.78
C GLU A 154 28.10 7.53 13.38
N LEU A 155 27.13 6.68 13.04
CA LEU A 155 26.42 6.74 11.79
C LEU A 155 25.50 7.96 11.72
N MET A 156 24.72 8.21 12.76
CA MET A 156 23.76 9.30 12.88
C MET A 156 24.43 10.66 12.69
N GLU A 157 25.62 10.86 13.26
CA GLU A 157 26.39 12.09 13.08
C GLU A 157 26.68 12.39 11.60
N LYS A 158 27.01 11.37 10.80
CA LYS A 158 27.27 11.51 9.34
C LYS A 158 26.04 12.02 8.59
N PHE A 159 24.85 11.73 9.10
CA PHE A 159 23.55 12.18 8.55
C PHE A 159 22.98 13.41 9.27
N LYS A 160 23.78 14.08 10.12
CA LYS A 160 23.38 15.26 10.88
C LYS A 160 22.18 15.01 11.80
N LEU A 161 22.18 13.84 12.44
CA LEU A 161 21.30 13.47 13.55
C LEU A 161 22.08 13.53 14.86
N LYS A 162 21.40 13.69 15.99
CA LYS A 162 22.08 13.68 17.29
C LYS A 162 22.29 12.24 17.76
N PRO A 163 23.45 11.89 18.32
CA PRO A 163 23.74 10.54 18.83
C PRO A 163 22.70 9.96 19.81
N ASP A 164 22.07 10.84 20.58
CA ASP A 164 21.10 10.54 21.62
C ASP A 164 19.63 10.71 21.17
N ASP A 165 19.39 11.01 19.90
CA ASP A 165 18.02 11.02 19.37
C ASP A 165 17.41 9.62 19.48
N GLU A 166 16.13 9.58 19.86
CA GLU A 166 15.34 8.36 19.95
C GLU A 166 15.11 7.79 18.54
N LEU A 167 15.36 6.48 18.41
CA LEU A 167 15.25 5.76 17.15
C LEU A 167 14.22 4.64 17.25
N VAL A 168 13.51 4.46 16.15
CA VAL A 168 12.79 3.24 15.82
C VAL A 168 13.48 2.60 14.63
N PHE A 169 13.57 1.27 14.62
CA PHE A 169 14.14 0.53 13.51
C PHE A 169 13.18 -0.52 13.00
N ASN A 170 13.18 -0.74 11.69
CA ASN A 170 12.28 -1.68 11.03
C ASN A 170 13.02 -2.43 9.93
N LEU A 171 12.78 -3.74 9.80
CA LEU A 171 13.20 -4.47 8.62
C LEU A 171 12.25 -4.15 7.47
N TYR A 172 12.79 -3.76 6.33
CA TYR A 172 11.96 -3.48 5.16
C TYR A 172 11.87 -4.64 4.19
N ASN A 173 13.01 -5.22 3.84
CA ASN A 173 13.08 -6.29 2.86
C ASN A 173 14.31 -7.16 3.12
N VAL A 174 14.25 -8.42 2.71
CA VAL A 174 15.30 -9.42 2.92
C VAL A 174 15.24 -10.49 1.84
N ASN A 175 16.42 -10.94 1.42
CA ASN A 175 16.58 -12.11 0.59
C ASN A 175 17.76 -12.96 1.12
N ALA A 176 18.15 -13.99 0.36
CA ALA A 176 19.19 -14.92 0.74
C ALA A 176 20.58 -14.25 0.93
N ASP A 177 20.81 -13.12 0.27
CA ASP A 177 22.12 -12.48 0.20
C ASP A 177 22.18 -11.14 0.97
N HIS A 178 21.04 -10.45 1.10
CA HIS A 178 20.97 -9.06 1.55
C HIS A 178 19.70 -8.74 2.35
N PHE A 179 19.71 -7.65 3.11
CA PHE A 179 18.52 -7.07 3.72
C PHE A 179 18.62 -5.54 3.90
N ILE A 180 17.48 -4.89 4.13
CA ILE A 180 17.38 -3.44 4.39
C ILE A 180 16.76 -3.19 5.77
N VAL A 181 17.44 -2.37 6.58
CA VAL A 181 16.90 -1.85 7.84
C VAL A 181 16.66 -0.35 7.70
N TYR A 182 15.47 0.14 8.06
CA TYR A 182 15.22 1.57 8.26
C TYR A 182 15.43 1.97 9.70
N LEU A 183 16.05 3.12 9.87
CA LEU A 183 16.17 3.84 11.12
C LEU A 183 15.37 5.12 10.98
N LYS A 184 14.33 5.26 11.80
CA LYS A 184 13.48 6.44 11.87
C LYS A 184 13.80 7.19 13.16
N ASN A 185 14.21 8.44 13.02
CA ASN A 185 14.31 9.37 14.14
C ASN A 185 12.89 9.80 14.56
N LEU A 186 12.58 9.69 15.85
CA LEU A 186 11.28 10.07 16.42
C LEU A 186 11.19 11.55 16.81
N ASN A 187 12.30 12.29 16.76
CA ASN A 187 12.35 13.68 17.17
C ASN A 187 11.59 14.60 16.19
N GLN A 188 10.45 15.12 16.63
CA GLN A 188 9.47 15.83 15.79
C GLN A 188 9.90 17.24 15.34
N GLU A 189 10.98 17.80 15.89
CA GLU A 189 11.46 19.13 15.52
C GLU A 189 12.11 19.16 14.12
N GLU A 190 12.51 17.99 13.60
CA GLU A 190 13.03 17.87 12.24
C GLU A 190 11.89 17.63 11.24
N LYS A 191 11.36 18.71 10.65
CA LYS A 191 10.30 18.66 9.61
C LYS A 191 10.62 17.80 8.38
N LEU A 192 11.89 17.40 8.22
CA LEU A 192 12.33 16.46 7.22
C LEU A 192 12.59 15.16 7.96
N ASN A 193 11.76 14.14 7.75
CA ASN A 193 12.01 12.77 8.20
C ASN A 193 13.39 12.31 7.71
N LYS A 194 14.45 12.59 8.48
CA LYS A 194 15.80 12.14 8.20
C LYS A 194 15.91 10.69 8.65
N SER A 195 15.25 9.81 7.92
CA SER A 195 15.43 8.39 8.09
C SER A 195 16.71 7.95 7.39
N ILE A 196 17.34 6.92 7.94
CA ILE A 196 18.53 6.28 7.37
C ILE A 196 18.12 4.89 6.93
N ALA A 197 18.47 4.51 5.71
CA ALA A 197 18.39 3.15 5.21
C ALA A 197 19.75 2.48 5.31
N LEU A 198 19.79 1.29 5.90
CA LEU A 198 20.98 0.44 5.97
C LEU A 198 20.81 -0.73 5.01
N PHE A 199 21.64 -0.78 3.97
CA PHE A 199 21.72 -1.91 3.05
C PHE A 199 22.83 -2.85 3.49
N ILE A 200 22.47 -4.07 3.91
CA ILE A 200 23.37 -4.97 4.62
C ILE A 200 23.45 -6.31 3.90
N LYS A 201 24.67 -6.82 3.67
CA LYS A 201 24.88 -8.20 3.24
C LYS A 201 24.65 -9.19 4.39
N GLN A 202 24.09 -10.36 4.10
CA GLN A 202 23.87 -11.42 5.09
C GLN A 202 25.17 -11.92 5.73
N ASP A 203 26.31 -11.84 5.03
CA ASP A 203 27.64 -12.14 5.57
C ASP A 203 28.22 -11.02 6.47
N LEU A 204 27.51 -9.89 6.58
CA LEU A 204 27.90 -8.66 7.28
C LEU A 204 29.25 -8.10 6.81
N SER A 205 29.70 -8.44 5.60
CA SER A 205 30.96 -7.93 5.02
C SER A 205 30.83 -6.52 4.47
N ARG A 206 29.60 -6.08 4.16
CA ARG A 206 29.31 -4.76 3.62
C ARG A 206 28.00 -4.23 4.16
N ILE A 207 28.05 -2.97 4.56
CA ILE A 207 26.93 -2.17 5.07
C ILE A 207 27.02 -0.82 4.37
N VAL A 208 25.99 -0.47 3.61
CA VAL A 208 25.89 0.81 2.89
C VAL A 208 24.76 1.62 3.50
N PRO A 209 25.06 2.65 4.30
CA PRO A 209 24.05 3.56 4.80
C PRO A 209 23.73 4.66 3.80
N THR A 210 22.47 5.06 3.71
CA THR A 210 22.05 6.21 2.91
C THR A 210 20.88 6.94 3.57
N SER A 211 20.74 8.22 3.30
CA SER A 211 19.54 8.96 3.67
C SER A 211 18.38 8.52 2.80
N THR A 212 17.16 8.53 3.36
CA THR A 212 15.91 8.32 2.61
C THR A 212 15.41 9.60 1.92
N ASP A 213 16.11 10.73 2.09
CA ASP A 213 15.86 11.94 1.30
C ASP A 213 16.06 11.64 -0.20
N PRO A 214 15.11 11.95 -1.08
CA PRO A 214 15.19 11.56 -2.49
C PRO A 214 16.42 12.09 -3.24
N GLU A 215 16.89 13.30 -2.93
CA GLU A 215 18.08 13.87 -3.59
C GLU A 215 19.35 13.15 -3.14
N ALA A 216 19.49 12.94 -1.82
CA ALA A 216 20.61 12.20 -1.26
C ALA A 216 20.61 10.73 -1.72
N PHE A 217 19.45 10.07 -1.72
CA PHE A 217 19.31 8.69 -2.16
C PHE A 217 19.69 8.52 -3.64
N ASN A 218 19.27 9.44 -4.51
CA ASN A 218 19.66 9.44 -5.92
C ASN A 218 21.17 9.60 -6.12
N LYS A 219 21.87 10.35 -5.26
CA LYS A 219 23.34 10.44 -5.30
C LYS A 219 23.99 9.09 -4.97
N THR A 220 23.46 8.37 -3.99
CA THR A 220 23.93 7.01 -3.64
C THR A 220 23.62 5.98 -4.73
N LEU A 221 22.45 6.08 -5.39
CA LEU A 221 22.15 5.25 -6.57
C LEU A 221 23.16 5.53 -7.70
N ALA A 222 23.42 6.81 -7.99
CA ALA A 222 24.33 7.22 -9.05
C ALA A 222 25.80 6.85 -8.80
N SER A 223 26.22 6.66 -7.54
CA SER A 223 27.58 6.21 -7.21
C SER A 223 27.79 4.71 -7.50
N GLY A 224 26.71 3.94 -7.69
CA GLY A 224 26.76 2.49 -7.88
C GLY A 224 26.95 1.70 -6.58
N GLU A 225 26.97 2.36 -5.41
CA GLU A 225 27.14 1.68 -4.13
C GLU A 225 25.99 0.72 -3.80
N LEU A 226 24.81 0.95 -4.37
CA LEU A 226 23.61 0.13 -4.17
C LEU A 226 23.37 -0.91 -5.28
N ASP A 227 24.27 -1.05 -6.26
CA ASP A 227 24.06 -1.92 -7.43
C ASP A 227 23.79 -3.39 -7.05
N GLU A 228 24.46 -3.92 -6.02
CA GLU A 228 24.25 -5.30 -5.55
C GLU A 228 22.95 -5.49 -4.72
N PHE A 229 22.32 -4.39 -4.30
CA PHE A 229 21.14 -4.40 -3.43
C PHE A 229 19.82 -4.12 -4.18
N HIS A 230 19.85 -3.95 -5.51
CA HIS A 230 18.69 -3.52 -6.29
C HIS A 230 17.44 -4.40 -6.10
N ASP A 231 17.63 -5.71 -5.93
CA ASP A 231 16.54 -6.68 -5.71
C ASP A 231 15.82 -6.51 -4.37
N LEU A 232 16.29 -5.62 -3.49
CA LEU A 232 15.64 -5.32 -2.21
C LEU A 232 14.76 -4.06 -2.25
N PHE A 233 14.78 -3.28 -3.34
CA PHE A 233 13.99 -2.06 -3.40
C PHE A 233 12.48 -2.32 -3.37
N SER A 234 12.03 -3.48 -3.85
CA SER A 234 10.65 -3.95 -3.76
C SER A 234 10.57 -5.34 -3.16
N ASN A 235 9.57 -5.56 -2.30
CA ASN A 235 9.18 -6.87 -1.79
C ASN A 235 8.37 -7.68 -2.82
N VAL A 236 7.89 -7.03 -3.88
CA VAL A 236 7.19 -7.67 -5.00
C VAL A 236 8.20 -7.92 -6.13
N LYS A 237 8.52 -9.20 -6.36
CA LYS A 237 9.39 -9.57 -7.49
C LYS A 237 8.76 -9.13 -8.80
N SER A 238 9.46 -8.27 -9.53
CA SER A 238 8.99 -7.71 -10.79
C SER A 238 10.17 -7.58 -11.75
N ASP A 239 9.98 -8.02 -12.99
CA ASP A 239 10.90 -7.75 -14.09
C ASP A 239 10.61 -6.39 -14.76
N HIS A 240 9.65 -5.62 -14.23
CA HIS A 240 9.30 -4.32 -14.76
C HIS A 240 10.44 -3.31 -14.58
N ARG A 241 10.47 -2.32 -15.47
CA ARG A 241 11.41 -1.20 -15.41
C ARG A 241 11.27 -0.38 -14.13
N PHE A 242 10.05 -0.22 -13.64
CA PHE A 242 9.72 0.61 -12.48
C PHE A 242 9.36 -0.27 -11.29
N GLU A 243 9.90 0.07 -10.13
CA GLU A 243 9.67 -0.67 -8.88
C GLU A 243 9.20 0.28 -7.79
N LYS A 244 8.17 -0.15 -7.04
CA LYS A 244 7.80 0.53 -5.79
C LYS A 244 9.00 0.50 -4.86
N THR A 245 9.31 1.65 -4.27
CA THR A 245 10.33 1.76 -3.23
C THR A 245 9.67 2.08 -1.90
N PHE A 246 10.44 1.96 -0.83
CA PHE A 246 10.06 2.42 0.50
C PHE A 246 9.93 3.94 0.63
N ILE A 247 10.47 4.71 -0.31
CA ILE A 247 10.40 6.17 -0.27
C ILE A 247 9.03 6.55 -0.83
N TYR A 248 8.17 7.04 0.05
CA TYR A 248 6.80 7.42 -0.28
C TYR A 248 6.74 8.32 -1.51
N ARG A 249 5.88 7.97 -2.48
CA ARG A 249 5.72 8.62 -3.79
C ARG A 249 6.90 8.51 -4.75
N PHE A 250 7.86 7.62 -4.53
CA PHE A 250 8.94 7.40 -5.49
C PHE A 250 8.95 5.95 -5.98
N VAL A 251 9.14 5.81 -7.30
CA VAL A 251 9.46 4.53 -7.94
C VAL A 251 10.91 4.55 -8.39
N TYR A 252 11.60 3.41 -8.27
CA TYR A 252 12.94 3.25 -8.83
C TYR A 252 12.83 2.87 -10.31
N ASP A 253 13.49 3.63 -11.18
CA ASP A 253 13.64 3.30 -12.59
C ASP A 253 14.92 2.49 -12.80
N ARG A 254 14.80 1.17 -12.97
CA ARG A 254 15.93 0.25 -13.20
C ARG A 254 16.78 0.63 -14.41
N LYS A 255 16.18 1.22 -15.44
CA LYS A 255 16.88 1.61 -16.67
C LYS A 255 17.74 2.84 -16.45
N ASP A 256 17.16 3.85 -15.80
CA ASP A 256 17.82 5.13 -15.58
C ASP A 256 18.64 5.16 -14.27
N LYS A 257 18.50 4.12 -13.43
CA LYS A 257 19.08 4.00 -12.08
C LYS A 257 18.82 5.21 -11.18
N GLN A 258 17.58 5.68 -11.17
CA GLN A 258 17.17 6.85 -10.37
C GLN A 258 15.73 6.71 -9.89
N LEU A 259 15.42 7.39 -8.80
CA LEU A 259 14.05 7.58 -8.33
C LEU A 259 13.30 8.54 -9.27
N LYS A 260 12.04 8.20 -9.53
CA LYS A 260 11.06 9.04 -10.23
C LYS A 260 9.93 9.34 -9.27
N GLU A 261 9.58 10.62 -9.18
CA GLU A 261 8.53 11.10 -8.31
C GLU A 261 7.14 10.90 -8.92
N ILE A 262 6.19 10.54 -8.06
CA ILE A 262 4.75 10.55 -8.32
C ILE A 262 4.17 11.79 -7.67
N GLY A 263 3.25 12.45 -8.38
CA GLY A 263 2.60 13.68 -7.93
C GLY A 263 1.91 13.52 -6.57
N GLU A 264 1.88 14.61 -5.79
CA GLU A 264 1.37 14.59 -4.40
C GLU A 264 -0.08 14.14 -4.29
N GLU A 265 -0.87 14.45 -5.32
CA GLU A 265 -2.29 14.16 -5.35
C GLU A 265 -2.56 12.72 -5.87
N ASP A 266 -1.56 12.03 -6.40
CA ASP A 266 -1.71 10.74 -7.07
C ASP A 266 -1.30 9.58 -6.14
N TYR A 267 -1.91 8.41 -6.34
CA TYR A 267 -1.68 7.23 -5.49
C TYR A 267 -1.03 6.10 -6.30
N LEU A 268 0.12 5.62 -5.85
CA LEU A 268 0.85 4.50 -6.46
C LEU A 268 0.28 3.15 -5.99
N SER A 269 0.10 2.20 -6.91
CA SER A 269 -0.35 0.85 -6.55
C SER A 269 0.66 0.08 -5.69
N GLU A 270 0.19 -0.93 -4.98
CA GLU A 270 1.02 -1.79 -4.13
C GLU A 270 2.13 -2.50 -4.90
N ASP A 271 1.88 -2.88 -6.16
CA ASP A 271 2.89 -3.47 -7.04
C ASP A 271 3.80 -2.44 -7.76
N GLY A 272 3.55 -1.13 -7.57
CA GLY A 272 4.29 -0.04 -8.19
C GLY A 272 4.05 0.16 -9.69
N LYS A 273 3.13 -0.59 -10.31
CA LYS A 273 2.93 -0.61 -11.77
C LYS A 273 1.86 0.36 -12.26
N TYR A 274 1.03 0.89 -11.37
CA TYR A 274 -0.11 1.72 -11.72
C TYR A 274 -0.20 2.94 -10.82
N VAL A 275 -0.76 4.01 -11.38
CA VAL A 275 -1.00 5.27 -10.67
C VAL A 275 -2.47 5.61 -10.77
N TYR A 276 -3.12 5.77 -9.63
CA TYR A 276 -4.46 6.32 -9.51
C TYR A 276 -4.37 7.84 -9.45
N LEU A 277 -4.91 8.50 -10.48
CA LEU A 277 -4.83 9.95 -10.60
C LEU A 277 -5.74 10.64 -9.59
N ASN A 278 -5.22 11.62 -8.86
CA ASN A 278 -5.91 12.31 -7.76
C ASN A 278 -6.36 11.35 -6.63
N GLY A 279 -5.72 10.18 -6.50
CA GLY A 279 -6.06 9.14 -5.53
C GLY A 279 -5.58 9.42 -4.09
N ALA A 280 -4.54 10.24 -3.93
CA ALA A 280 -3.93 10.55 -2.63
C ALA A 280 -4.44 11.87 -2.02
N LYS A 281 -5.41 12.54 -2.67
CA LYS A 281 -6.08 13.71 -2.11
C LYS A 281 -6.68 13.35 -0.75
N GLY A 282 -6.56 14.26 0.23
CA GLY A 282 -7.23 14.12 1.53
C GLY A 282 -8.76 13.95 1.43
N LYS A 283 -9.32 14.22 0.25
CA LYS A 283 -10.69 13.87 -0.13
C LYS A 283 -10.74 13.46 -1.60
N LEU A 284 -10.88 12.16 -1.87
CA LEU A 284 -11.20 11.67 -3.22
C LEU A 284 -12.54 12.27 -3.68
N GLU A 285 -12.60 12.74 -4.93
CA GLU A 285 -13.77 13.40 -5.48
C GLU A 285 -14.77 12.40 -6.09
N ASP A 286 -16.05 12.76 -6.04
CA ASP A 286 -17.09 12.03 -6.77
C ASP A 286 -16.90 12.20 -8.28
N GLY A 287 -17.27 11.21 -9.08
CA GLY A 287 -17.21 11.30 -10.55
C GLY A 287 -16.14 10.44 -11.19
N ILE A 288 -15.47 10.98 -12.22
CA ILE A 288 -14.58 10.21 -13.11
C ILE A 288 -13.27 9.91 -12.39
N GLN A 289 -12.97 8.62 -12.27
CA GLN A 289 -11.74 8.07 -11.72
C GLN A 289 -10.88 7.53 -12.85
N ARG A 290 -9.55 7.66 -12.72
CA ARG A 290 -8.60 7.31 -13.78
C ARG A 290 -7.39 6.60 -13.21
N ILE A 291 -7.01 5.50 -13.87
CA ILE A 291 -5.81 4.74 -13.56
C ILE A 291 -4.93 4.70 -14.80
N GLN A 292 -3.64 4.96 -14.62
CA GLN A 292 -2.63 4.83 -15.65
C GLN A 292 -1.63 3.75 -15.28
N LYS A 293 -1.04 3.11 -16.30
CA LYS A 293 0.23 2.41 -16.12
C LYS A 293 1.33 3.41 -15.81
N ILE A 294 2.27 3.03 -14.94
CA ILE A 294 3.37 3.90 -14.52
C ILE A 294 4.20 4.40 -15.70
N GLU A 295 4.39 3.58 -16.74
CA GLU A 295 5.10 3.96 -17.96
C GLU A 295 4.40 5.12 -18.70
N ASN A 296 3.06 5.09 -18.78
CA ASN A 296 2.29 6.15 -19.43
C ASN A 296 2.27 7.41 -18.57
N TYR A 297 2.12 7.25 -17.26
CA TYR A 297 2.14 8.35 -16.29
C TYR A 297 3.44 9.14 -16.38
N LEU A 298 4.59 8.47 -16.25
CA LEU A 298 5.90 9.11 -16.28
C LEU A 298 6.29 9.65 -17.67
N ALA A 299 5.71 9.11 -18.75
CA ALA A 299 5.86 9.65 -20.10
C ALA A 299 4.96 10.87 -20.37
N GLY A 300 4.01 11.19 -19.48
CA GLY A 300 3.01 12.24 -19.70
C GLY A 300 1.97 11.87 -20.77
N ASN A 301 1.76 10.57 -21.01
CA ASN A 301 0.80 10.10 -22.00
C ASN A 301 -0.62 10.10 -21.44
N ASP A 302 -1.58 10.62 -22.21
CA ASP A 302 -3.00 10.62 -21.89
C ASP A 302 -3.64 9.26 -22.22
N THR A 303 -3.16 8.18 -21.60
CA THR A 303 -3.63 6.81 -21.83
C THR A 303 -4.00 6.14 -20.52
N TYR A 304 -5.28 5.78 -20.39
CA TYR A 304 -5.85 5.22 -19.18
C TYR A 304 -6.08 3.72 -19.30
N GLU A 305 -5.57 2.97 -18.33
CA GLU A 305 -5.86 1.54 -18.17
C GLU A 305 -7.30 1.32 -17.71
N ALA A 306 -7.79 2.20 -16.83
CA ALA A 306 -9.18 2.22 -16.40
C ALA A 306 -9.69 3.67 -16.32
N GLU A 307 -10.93 3.88 -16.76
CA GLU A 307 -11.66 5.13 -16.56
C GLU A 307 -13.11 4.79 -16.26
N PHE A 308 -13.60 5.13 -15.06
CA PHE A 308 -14.96 4.79 -14.62
C PHE A 308 -15.54 5.89 -13.73
N LYS A 309 -16.86 5.95 -13.63
CA LYS A 309 -17.55 6.98 -12.84
C LYS A 309 -18.09 6.44 -11.53
N ILE A 310 -17.44 6.80 -10.43
CA ILE A 310 -17.95 6.53 -9.08
C ILE A 310 -19.07 7.51 -8.71
N SER A 311 -19.95 7.08 -7.81
CA SER A 311 -21.07 7.87 -7.29
C SER A 311 -21.23 7.60 -5.80
N PHE A 312 -20.66 8.46 -4.96
CA PHE A 312 -20.77 8.32 -3.50
C PHE A 312 -22.21 8.33 -2.99
N LYS A 313 -23.11 9.04 -3.69
CA LYS A 313 -24.55 9.00 -3.40
C LYS A 313 -25.17 7.62 -3.64
N LYS A 314 -24.76 6.92 -4.70
CA LYS A 314 -25.26 5.56 -4.99
C LYS A 314 -24.72 4.57 -3.96
N ILE A 315 -23.46 4.72 -3.58
CA ILE A 315 -22.83 3.92 -2.53
C ILE A 315 -23.58 4.09 -1.20
N ALA A 316 -23.82 5.33 -0.75
CA ALA A 316 -24.58 5.59 0.48
C ALA A 316 -25.97 4.94 0.45
N LYS A 317 -26.66 5.01 -0.69
CA LYS A 317 -27.97 4.36 -0.87
C LYS A 317 -27.87 2.84 -0.75
N GLU A 318 -26.86 2.23 -1.37
CA GLU A 318 -26.65 0.77 -1.35
C GLU A 318 -26.24 0.28 0.06
N ALA A 319 -25.41 1.05 0.75
CA ALA A 319 -25.04 0.82 2.15
C ALA A 319 -26.24 1.00 3.11
N GLY A 320 -27.28 1.75 2.70
CA GLY A 320 -28.44 2.06 3.54
C GLY A 320 -28.23 3.27 4.45
N ILE A 321 -27.26 4.12 4.15
CA ILE A 321 -26.94 5.36 4.87
C ILE A 321 -27.96 6.45 4.48
N LYS A 322 -28.97 6.66 5.34
CA LYS A 322 -30.14 7.51 5.03
C LYS A 322 -29.89 9.02 5.22
N SER A 323 -28.92 9.39 6.03
CA SER A 323 -28.68 10.79 6.46
C SER A 323 -27.40 11.40 5.90
N ALA A 324 -26.81 10.81 4.86
CA ALA A 324 -25.59 11.35 4.25
C ALA A 324 -25.87 12.69 3.54
N ALA A 325 -25.28 13.78 4.06
CA ALA A 325 -25.24 15.07 3.38
C ALA A 325 -24.13 15.14 2.33
N GLY A 326 -23.10 14.33 2.51
CA GLY A 326 -21.96 14.19 1.61
C GLY A 326 -20.88 13.31 2.25
N VAL A 327 -19.85 13.01 1.48
CA VAL A 327 -18.66 12.31 2.00
C VAL A 327 -17.76 13.32 2.68
N GLY A 328 -17.41 13.06 3.93
CA GLY A 328 -16.39 13.75 4.71
C GLY A 328 -14.99 13.32 4.31
N ILE A 329 -14.75 12.01 4.38
CA ILE A 329 -13.47 11.38 4.02
C ILE A 329 -13.72 10.33 2.94
N ALA A 330 -12.95 10.40 1.87
CA ALA A 330 -12.84 9.35 0.87
C ALA A 330 -11.37 9.11 0.59
N LYS A 331 -10.87 7.92 0.92
CA LYS A 331 -9.47 7.54 0.68
C LYS A 331 -9.37 6.16 0.07
N ILE A 332 -8.33 5.96 -0.73
CA ILE A 332 -7.89 4.64 -1.16
C ILE A 332 -7.16 4.00 0.02
N VAL A 333 -7.64 2.83 0.44
CA VAL A 333 -7.01 2.04 1.50
C VAL A 333 -6.12 0.95 0.92
N TYR A 334 -6.50 0.42 -0.25
CA TYR A 334 -5.68 -0.54 -1.00
C TYR A 334 -5.89 -0.34 -2.49
N PHE A 335 -4.82 -0.51 -3.28
CA PHE A 335 -4.88 -0.43 -4.73
C PHE A 335 -3.83 -1.29 -5.40
N ASN A 336 -4.29 -2.23 -6.24
CA ASN A 336 -3.45 -2.89 -7.23
C ASN A 336 -4.14 -2.89 -8.61
N LYS A 337 -3.58 -3.63 -9.57
CA LYS A 337 -4.10 -3.68 -10.95
C LYS A 337 -5.54 -4.22 -11.06
N ASP A 338 -5.95 -5.03 -10.09
CA ASP A 338 -7.16 -5.83 -10.09
C ASP A 338 -8.22 -5.25 -9.16
N TYR A 339 -7.86 -4.73 -7.98
CA TYR A 339 -8.76 -4.14 -6.99
C TYR A 339 -8.39 -2.72 -6.58
N ILE A 340 -9.41 -1.93 -6.26
CA ILE A 340 -9.30 -0.70 -5.46
C ILE A 340 -10.24 -0.85 -4.28
N ILE A 341 -9.77 -0.51 -3.09
CA ILE A 341 -10.59 -0.50 -1.88
C ILE A 341 -10.64 0.91 -1.33
N LEU A 342 -11.85 1.42 -1.17
CA LEU A 342 -12.11 2.75 -0.65
C LEU A 342 -12.67 2.67 0.75
N GLY A 343 -12.21 3.56 1.64
CA GLY A 343 -12.84 3.86 2.92
C GLY A 343 -13.63 5.17 2.79
N LEU A 344 -14.93 5.14 3.09
CA LEU A 344 -15.84 6.27 2.92
C LEU A 344 -16.57 6.63 4.21
N HIS A 345 -16.42 7.88 4.65
CA HIS A 345 -17.02 8.42 5.88
C HIS A 345 -18.02 9.49 5.49
N TYR A 346 -19.27 9.37 5.92
CA TYR A 346 -20.34 10.30 5.53
C TYR A 346 -20.67 11.26 6.68
N HIS A 347 -20.86 12.54 6.35
CA HIS A 347 -21.34 13.52 7.31
C HIS A 347 -22.86 13.57 7.36
N ALA A 348 -23.39 13.82 8.57
CA ALA A 348 -24.78 14.18 8.76
C ALA A 348 -25.07 15.63 8.30
N PRO A 349 -26.33 15.99 8.01
CA PRO A 349 -26.66 17.30 7.42
C PRO A 349 -26.54 18.50 8.36
N ILE A 350 -26.44 18.27 9.67
CA ILE A 350 -26.33 19.34 10.68
C ILE A 350 -24.92 19.35 11.25
N VAL A 351 -24.59 18.38 12.11
CA VAL A 351 -23.26 18.12 12.69
C VAL A 351 -23.20 16.64 13.04
N GLY A 352 -22.05 15.99 12.82
CA GLY A 352 -21.80 14.61 13.24
C GLY A 352 -21.68 13.62 12.09
N ASP A 353 -21.63 12.36 12.47
CA ASP A 353 -21.41 11.20 11.60
C ASP A 353 -22.75 10.66 11.07
N ALA A 354 -22.81 10.30 9.78
CA ALA A 354 -23.94 9.62 9.17
C ALA A 354 -23.69 8.12 8.93
N GLY A 355 -22.46 7.65 9.13
CA GLY A 355 -21.99 6.29 8.95
C GLY A 355 -20.77 6.21 8.03
N SER A 356 -20.08 5.07 8.09
CA SER A 356 -18.97 4.69 7.22
C SER A 356 -19.33 3.46 6.38
N THR A 357 -18.54 3.19 5.35
CA THR A 357 -18.57 1.94 4.59
C THR A 357 -17.26 1.77 3.82
N ASN A 358 -16.98 0.54 3.41
CA ASN A 358 -15.93 0.19 2.48
C ASN A 358 -16.51 -0.13 1.10
N VAL A 359 -15.71 0.13 0.06
CA VAL A 359 -16.09 -0.20 -1.32
C VAL A 359 -14.95 -0.95 -1.99
N ILE A 360 -15.19 -2.19 -2.39
CA ILE A 360 -14.25 -3.00 -3.19
C ILE A 360 -14.65 -2.84 -4.65
N ILE A 361 -13.81 -2.16 -5.43
CA ILE A 361 -14.00 -1.97 -6.87
C ILE A 361 -13.20 -3.05 -7.59
N ASP A 362 -13.91 -3.99 -8.20
CA ASP A 362 -13.34 -5.10 -8.96
C ASP A 362 -13.09 -4.70 -10.42
N LEU A 363 -11.81 -4.65 -10.78
CA LEU A 363 -11.29 -4.34 -12.12
C LEU A 363 -10.88 -5.59 -12.91
N GLN A 364 -10.99 -6.80 -12.37
CA GLN A 364 -10.57 -8.04 -13.05
C GLN A 364 -11.40 -8.35 -14.30
N GLY A 365 -12.67 -7.93 -14.30
CA GLY A 365 -13.58 -8.06 -15.43
C GLY A 365 -13.49 -6.86 -16.38
N ASP A 366 -14.50 -6.01 -16.36
CA ASP A 366 -14.57 -4.81 -17.20
C ASP A 366 -14.04 -3.58 -16.44
N LYS A 367 -12.78 -3.21 -16.70
CA LYS A 367 -12.13 -2.02 -16.12
C LYS A 367 -12.85 -0.69 -16.42
N LYS A 368 -13.68 -0.64 -17.46
CA LYS A 368 -14.47 0.55 -17.81
C LYS A 368 -15.83 0.54 -17.14
N ASN A 369 -16.36 -0.63 -16.78
CA ASN A 369 -17.64 -0.76 -16.09
C ASN A 369 -17.52 -1.70 -14.88
N PRO A 370 -16.68 -1.35 -13.89
CA PRO A 370 -16.35 -2.29 -12.82
C PRO A 370 -17.55 -2.53 -11.90
N THR A 371 -17.47 -3.63 -11.16
CA THR A 371 -18.40 -3.91 -10.06
C THR A 371 -17.83 -3.32 -8.79
N ALA A 372 -18.63 -2.53 -8.08
CA ALA A 372 -18.31 -1.98 -6.77
C ALA A 372 -19.16 -2.67 -5.70
N TYR A 373 -18.52 -3.50 -4.91
CA TYR A 373 -19.09 -4.18 -3.76
C TYR A 373 -19.10 -3.23 -2.57
N VAL A 374 -20.28 -2.91 -2.06
CA VAL A 374 -20.49 -2.00 -0.93
C VAL A 374 -20.65 -2.86 0.33
N VAL A 375 -19.65 -2.82 1.19
CA VAL A 375 -19.49 -3.70 2.35
C VAL A 375 -19.08 -2.89 3.56
N ASP A 376 -19.51 -3.30 4.75
CA ASP A 376 -18.99 -2.74 5.99
C ASP A 376 -17.96 -3.70 6.57
N LEU A 377 -16.70 -3.27 6.60
CA LEU A 377 -15.58 -4.02 7.16
C LEU A 377 -15.06 -3.36 8.45
N ASP A 378 -15.77 -2.34 8.97
CA ASP A 378 -15.37 -1.51 10.11
C ASP A 378 -13.91 -1.00 10.04
N TRP A 379 -13.43 -0.78 8.81
CA TRP A 379 -12.03 -0.49 8.55
C TRP A 379 -11.91 0.86 7.86
N PHE A 380 -11.26 1.80 8.55
CA PHE A 380 -11.14 3.18 8.07
C PHE A 380 -9.72 3.55 7.69
#